data_AF-A0A2T7E712-F1
#
_entry.id   AF-A0A2T7E712-F1
#
_cell.length_a   1.000
_cell.length_b   1.000
_cell.length_c   1.000
_cell.angle_alpha   90.00
_cell.angle_beta   90.00
_cell.angle_gamma   90.00
#
_symmetry.space_group_name_H-M   'P 1'
#
loop_
_entity.id
_entity.type
_entity.pdbx_description
1 polymer ?
#
loop_
_entity_poly.entity_id
_entity_poly.type
_entity_poly.pdbx_seq_one_letter_code
_entity_poly.pdbx_strand_id
1 'polypeptide(L)'
;MLQAMSSVARLGTELTLLERGLFSRAYHYVIDEKCKAWRILASFQLQERKKGNLKAEKAAMEFRLKVEAEIEEACYLVVNIIDKQLLPVSSSSADNLVFYHQMKGNCYRTLAKVKDAALGFRKRNRYGTFAELKNRAERLEASEQSLKAYNLAREVATGNLCPTNPIRLALALNVSGFFYRLLRSPERAYQIAKQALGDAESELESVGGDSKAASMHTKDFMGLLRDRLALWNSEKENGNDEGIGIGHKDAEDTTESSKADEQQQSDDRVMGHEEKLKEAEQLPEISDEDDDMYRMARCTSGKNMTRTQRLIWCALDRCTTKKVPKM
;
A
#
# COMPACT_ATOMS: atom_id res chain seq x y z
N MET A 1 -9.23 -18.71 -9.61
CA MET A 1 -7.99 -18.29 -10.30
C MET A 1 -6.76 -18.30 -9.39
N LEU A 2 -6.73 -17.54 -8.29
CA LEU A 2 -5.53 -17.43 -7.42
C LEU A 2 -5.03 -18.79 -6.90
N GLN A 3 -5.92 -19.69 -6.50
CA GLN A 3 -5.57 -21.05 -6.06
C GLN A 3 -4.91 -21.88 -7.18
N ALA A 4 -5.39 -21.76 -8.42
CA ALA A 4 -4.82 -22.46 -9.57
C ALA A 4 -3.41 -21.93 -9.87
N MET A 5 -3.24 -20.60 -9.95
CA MET A 5 -1.92 -19.99 -10.17
C MET A 5 -0.96 -20.24 -9.02
N SER A 6 -1.48 -20.34 -7.78
CA SER A 6 -0.68 -20.76 -6.62
C SER A 6 -0.19 -22.19 -6.74
N SER A 7 -0.94 -23.07 -7.43
CA SER A 7 -0.52 -24.45 -7.68
C SER A 7 0.56 -24.51 -8.75
N VAL A 8 0.43 -23.70 -9.81
CA VAL A 8 1.45 -23.53 -10.86
C VAL A 8 2.76 -23.00 -10.25
N ALA A 9 2.69 -21.94 -9.45
CA ALA A 9 3.87 -21.38 -8.77
C ALA A 9 4.56 -22.39 -7.83
N ARG A 10 3.83 -23.39 -7.30
CA ARG A 10 4.39 -24.44 -6.43
C ARG A 10 5.12 -25.55 -7.18
N LEU A 11 5.05 -25.59 -8.51
CA LEU A 11 5.83 -26.53 -9.31
C LEU A 11 7.34 -26.25 -9.25
N GLY A 12 7.74 -25.07 -8.74
CA GLY A 12 9.15 -24.74 -8.51
C GLY A 12 9.91 -24.46 -9.81
N THR A 13 9.20 -24.03 -10.84
CA THR A 13 9.78 -23.57 -12.11
C THR A 13 9.60 -22.06 -12.23
N GLU A 14 10.48 -21.42 -12.99
CA GLU A 14 10.34 -20.00 -13.31
C GLU A 14 9.02 -19.79 -14.08
N LEU A 15 8.22 -18.81 -13.64
CA LEU A 15 6.97 -18.49 -14.32
C LEU A 15 7.28 -17.69 -15.59
N THR A 16 6.60 -18.02 -16.68
CA THR A 16 6.61 -17.21 -17.89
C THR A 16 6.02 -15.82 -17.61
N LEU A 17 6.28 -14.86 -18.51
CA LEU A 17 5.71 -13.51 -18.42
C LEU A 17 4.17 -13.54 -18.24
N LEU A 18 3.49 -14.40 -19.00
CA LEU A 18 2.04 -14.55 -18.97
C LEU A 18 1.57 -15.16 -17.64
N GLU A 19 2.21 -16.23 -17.16
CA GLU A 19 1.86 -16.86 -15.89
C GLU A 19 2.11 -15.93 -14.71
N ARG A 20 3.21 -15.17 -14.75
CA ARG A 20 3.54 -14.15 -13.75
C ARG A 20 2.47 -13.05 -13.70
N GLY A 21 2.03 -12.56 -14.87
CA GLY A 21 0.90 -11.61 -14.97
C GLY A 21 -0.40 -12.18 -14.43
N LEU A 22 -0.77 -13.41 -14.82
CA LEU A 22 -1.97 -14.08 -14.31
C LEU A 22 -1.94 -14.29 -12.79
N PHE A 23 -0.78 -14.64 -12.22
CA PHE A 23 -0.62 -14.78 -10.78
C PHE A 23 -0.84 -13.45 -10.04
N SER A 24 -0.24 -12.36 -10.52
CA SER A 24 -0.43 -11.02 -9.97
C SER A 24 -1.88 -10.54 -10.07
N ARG A 25 -2.50 -10.67 -11.25
CA ARG A 25 -3.90 -10.29 -11.47
C ARG A 25 -4.85 -11.07 -10.58
N ALA A 26 -4.63 -12.37 -10.43
CA ALA A 26 -5.46 -13.20 -9.57
C ALA A 26 -5.37 -12.78 -8.09
N TYR A 27 -4.18 -12.36 -7.64
CA TYR A 27 -4.00 -11.81 -6.31
C TYR A 27 -4.69 -10.45 -6.15
N HIS A 28 -4.46 -9.51 -7.06
CA HIS A 28 -5.08 -8.18 -7.01
C HIS A 28 -6.60 -8.29 -7.00
N TYR A 29 -7.19 -9.10 -7.89
CA TYR A 29 -8.64 -9.31 -7.90
C TYR A 29 -9.20 -9.75 -6.54
N VAL A 30 -8.54 -10.73 -5.88
CA VAL A 30 -8.97 -11.19 -4.55
C VAL A 30 -8.87 -10.06 -3.53
N ILE A 31 -7.75 -9.34 -3.48
CA ILE A 31 -7.56 -8.25 -2.52
C ILE A 31 -8.54 -7.10 -2.75
N ASP A 32 -8.81 -6.76 -4.01
CA ASP A 32 -9.65 -5.64 -4.38
C ASP A 32 -11.10 -5.89 -3.96
N GLU A 33 -11.63 -7.07 -4.25
CA GLU A 33 -12.97 -7.47 -3.85
C GLU A 33 -13.11 -7.52 -2.32
N LYS A 34 -12.11 -8.04 -1.62
CA LYS A 34 -12.12 -8.05 -0.15
C LYS A 34 -11.99 -6.64 0.44
N CYS A 35 -11.17 -5.77 -0.13
CA CYS A 35 -11.04 -4.37 0.29
C CYS A 35 -12.32 -3.56 0.01
N LYS A 36 -13.03 -3.82 -1.09
CA LYS A 36 -14.35 -3.25 -1.37
C LYS A 36 -15.36 -3.70 -0.33
N ALA A 37 -15.45 -5.01 -0.07
CA ALA A 37 -16.34 -5.56 0.97
C ALA A 37 -16.03 -4.96 2.35
N TRP A 38 -14.74 -4.86 2.71
CA TRP A 38 -14.30 -4.25 3.95
C TRP A 38 -14.77 -2.80 4.08
N ARG A 39 -14.61 -1.97 3.03
CA ARG A 39 -15.05 -0.56 3.02
C ARG A 39 -16.55 -0.40 3.20
N ILE A 40 -17.33 -1.24 2.52
CA ILE A 40 -18.80 -1.25 2.64
C ILE A 40 -19.19 -1.56 4.09
N LEU A 41 -18.57 -2.57 4.71
CA LEU A 41 -18.84 -2.95 6.09
C LEU A 41 -18.39 -1.90 7.10
N ALA A 42 -17.25 -1.26 6.85
CA ALA A 42 -16.75 -0.13 7.63
C ALA A 42 -17.74 1.05 7.62
N SER A 43 -18.22 1.44 6.43
CA SER A 43 -19.23 2.50 6.27
C SER A 43 -20.54 2.14 6.97
N PHE A 44 -21.03 0.91 6.76
CA PHE A 44 -22.24 0.41 7.40
C PHE A 44 -22.13 0.38 8.93
N GLN A 45 -21.00 -0.10 9.47
CA GLN A 45 -20.72 -0.10 10.90
C GLN A 45 -20.80 1.33 11.48
N LEU A 46 -20.21 2.31 10.79
CA LEU A 46 -20.23 3.71 11.23
C LEU A 46 -21.64 4.31 11.20
N GLN A 47 -22.44 4.00 10.16
CA GLN A 47 -23.82 4.45 10.06
C GLN A 47 -24.68 3.89 11.20
N GLU A 48 -24.56 2.59 11.50
CA GLU A 48 -25.34 1.96 12.57
C GLU A 48 -24.92 2.44 13.96
N ARG A 49 -23.63 2.74 14.17
CA ARG A 49 -23.15 3.43 15.37
C ARG A 49 -23.85 4.78 15.56
N LYS A 50 -23.96 5.61 14.51
CA LYS A 50 -24.63 6.92 14.57
C LYS A 50 -26.12 6.78 14.92
N LYS A 51 -26.78 5.72 14.45
CA LYS A 51 -28.18 5.40 14.78
C LYS A 51 -28.34 4.81 16.18
N GLY A 52 -27.26 4.47 16.88
CA GLY A 52 -27.29 3.78 18.18
C GLY A 52 -27.71 2.30 18.08
N ASN A 53 -27.69 1.71 16.89
CA ASN A 53 -28.08 0.30 16.69
C ASN A 53 -26.90 -0.64 17.02
N LEU A 54 -26.73 -0.90 18.31
CA LEU A 54 -25.60 -1.69 18.83
C LEU A 54 -25.55 -3.13 18.28
N LYS A 55 -26.70 -3.73 17.97
CA LYS A 55 -26.77 -5.09 17.40
C LYS A 55 -26.21 -5.12 15.99
N ALA A 56 -26.65 -4.19 15.13
CA ALA A 56 -26.17 -4.10 13.76
C ALA A 56 -24.70 -3.63 13.70
N GLU A 57 -24.30 -2.68 14.56
CA GLU A 57 -22.90 -2.27 14.68
C GLU A 57 -21.99 -3.46 15.02
N LYS A 58 -22.38 -4.28 16.00
CA LYS A 58 -21.61 -5.46 16.40
C LYS A 58 -21.54 -6.50 15.29
N ALA A 59 -22.65 -6.79 14.62
CA ALA A 59 -22.68 -7.73 13.49
C ALA A 59 -21.78 -7.25 12.33
N ALA A 60 -21.81 -5.96 12.01
CA ALA A 60 -20.95 -5.36 11.00
C ALA A 60 -19.46 -5.47 11.37
N MET A 61 -19.13 -5.22 12.64
CA MET A 61 -17.76 -5.40 13.16
C MET A 61 -17.28 -6.86 13.03
N GLU A 62 -18.10 -7.83 13.43
CA GLU A 62 -17.73 -9.25 13.36
C GLU A 62 -17.50 -9.70 11.91
N PHE A 63 -18.33 -9.26 10.97
CA PHE A 63 -18.15 -9.59 9.57
C PHE A 63 -16.93 -8.88 8.96
N ARG A 64 -16.68 -7.63 9.35
CA ARG A 64 -15.45 -6.92 8.97
C ARG A 64 -14.20 -7.66 9.43
N LEU A 65 -14.16 -8.16 10.67
CA LEU A 65 -13.02 -8.94 11.18
C LEU A 65 -12.80 -10.25 10.40
N LYS A 66 -13.86 -10.89 9.90
CA LYS A 66 -13.72 -12.07 9.01
C LYS A 66 -13.07 -11.68 7.68
N VAL A 67 -13.50 -10.57 7.07
CA VAL A 67 -12.90 -10.07 5.83
C VAL A 67 -11.43 -9.67 6.04
N GLU A 68 -11.09 -9.07 7.19
CA GLU A 68 -9.68 -8.78 7.54
C GLU A 68 -8.83 -10.05 7.58
N ALA A 69 -9.32 -11.12 8.22
CA ALA A 69 -8.61 -12.39 8.28
C ALA A 69 -8.41 -13.02 6.89
N GLU A 70 -9.40 -12.94 6.00
CA GLU A 70 -9.29 -13.43 4.62
C GLU A 70 -8.27 -12.63 3.79
N ILE A 71 -8.18 -11.31 4.00
CA ILE A 71 -7.14 -10.46 3.39
C ILE A 71 -5.76 -10.88 3.89
N GLU A 72 -5.62 -11.10 5.19
CA GLU A 72 -4.36 -11.54 5.80
C GLU A 72 -3.90 -12.88 5.24
N GLU A 73 -4.81 -13.86 5.17
CA GLU A 73 -4.53 -15.18 4.61
C GLU A 73 -4.06 -15.09 3.15
N ALA A 74 -4.74 -14.29 2.32
CA ALA A 74 -4.36 -14.09 0.92
C ALA A 74 -2.97 -13.44 0.77
N CYS A 75 -2.66 -12.42 1.57
CA CYS A 75 -1.34 -11.78 1.56
C CYS A 75 -0.24 -12.75 2.01
N TYR A 76 -0.43 -13.48 3.11
CA TYR A 76 0.59 -14.42 3.59
C TYR A 76 0.77 -15.62 2.65
N LEU A 77 -0.30 -16.11 2.03
CA LEU A 77 -0.22 -17.13 0.99
C LEU A 77 0.73 -16.71 -0.13
N VAL A 78 0.52 -15.51 -0.70
CA VAL A 78 1.33 -14.98 -1.79
C VAL A 78 2.76 -14.71 -1.36
N VAL A 79 2.98 -14.08 -0.20
CA VAL A 79 4.33 -13.83 0.33
C VAL A 79 5.09 -15.15 0.50
N ASN A 80 4.45 -16.17 1.07
CA ASN A 80 5.07 -17.48 1.26
C ASN A 80 5.39 -18.16 -0.07
N ILE A 81 4.57 -17.97 -1.11
CA ILE A 81 4.85 -18.49 -2.45
C ILE A 81 6.05 -17.79 -3.07
N ILE A 82 6.09 -16.46 -2.97
CA ILE A 82 7.19 -15.64 -3.46
C ILE A 82 8.51 -16.07 -2.81
N ASP A 83 8.54 -16.18 -1.47
CA ASP A 83 9.76 -16.47 -0.74
C ASP A 83 10.27 -17.90 -0.94
N LYS A 84 9.38 -18.89 -1.00
CA LYS A 84 9.78 -20.30 -1.01
C LYS A 84 9.89 -20.91 -2.40
N GLN A 85 9.21 -20.37 -3.41
CA GLN A 85 9.19 -20.96 -4.75
C GLN A 85 9.69 -20.01 -5.83
N LEU A 86 9.22 -18.75 -5.86
CA LEU A 86 9.47 -17.87 -7.01
C LEU A 86 10.84 -17.16 -6.93
N LEU A 87 11.21 -16.57 -5.80
CA LEU A 87 12.52 -15.90 -5.65
C LEU A 87 13.72 -16.84 -5.85
N PRO A 88 13.73 -18.08 -5.32
CA PRO A 88 14.85 -19.01 -5.52
C PRO A 88 15.12 -19.38 -6.98
N VAL A 89 14.10 -19.38 -7.84
CA VAL A 89 14.23 -19.76 -9.26
C VAL A 89 14.38 -18.57 -10.21
N SER A 90 14.30 -17.35 -9.69
CA SER A 90 14.27 -16.10 -10.49
C SER A 90 15.61 -15.37 -10.54
N SER A 91 16.69 -15.98 -10.04
CA SER A 91 17.98 -15.29 -9.84
C SER A 91 18.64 -14.80 -11.13
N SER A 92 18.25 -15.36 -12.28
CA SER A 92 18.76 -15.04 -13.62
C SER A 92 18.09 -13.82 -14.26
N SER A 93 16.96 -13.34 -13.74
CA SER A 93 16.14 -12.29 -14.37
C SER A 93 15.90 -11.13 -13.41
N ALA A 94 16.50 -9.97 -13.72
CA ALA A 94 16.28 -8.75 -12.96
C ALA A 94 14.79 -8.33 -12.97
N ASP A 95 14.11 -8.50 -14.10
CA ASP A 95 12.66 -8.24 -14.21
C ASP A 95 11.85 -9.08 -13.22
N ASN A 96 12.16 -10.39 -13.11
CA ASN A 96 11.48 -11.29 -12.18
C ASN A 96 11.76 -10.92 -10.72
N LEU A 97 13.02 -10.64 -10.38
CA LEU A 97 13.39 -10.22 -9.02
C LEU A 97 12.68 -8.94 -8.60
N VAL A 98 12.68 -7.92 -9.45
CA VAL A 98 12.00 -6.64 -9.17
C VAL A 98 10.49 -6.88 -9.03
N PHE A 99 9.89 -7.64 -9.94
CA PHE A 99 8.46 -7.96 -9.90
C PHE A 99 8.05 -8.67 -8.61
N TYR A 100 8.77 -9.71 -8.20
CA TYR A 100 8.42 -10.48 -7.01
C TYR A 100 8.69 -9.72 -5.71
N HIS A 101 9.77 -8.96 -5.62
CA HIS A 101 9.99 -8.08 -4.48
C HIS A 101 8.94 -6.95 -4.39
N GLN A 102 8.54 -6.37 -5.53
CA GLN A 102 7.44 -5.41 -5.59
C GLN A 102 6.12 -6.05 -5.11
N MET A 103 5.79 -7.24 -5.60
CA MET A 103 4.56 -7.95 -5.21
C MET A 103 4.56 -8.30 -3.72
N LYS A 104 5.69 -8.70 -3.16
CA LYS A 104 5.88 -8.87 -1.70
C LYS A 104 5.66 -7.55 -0.95
N GLY A 105 6.22 -6.45 -1.45
CA GLY A 105 6.01 -5.10 -0.91
C GLY A 105 4.54 -4.68 -0.92
N ASN A 106 3.80 -5.00 -2.00
CA ASN A 106 2.37 -4.75 -2.14
C ASN A 106 1.55 -5.57 -1.13
N CYS A 107 1.89 -6.84 -0.89
CA CYS A 107 1.22 -7.67 0.12
C CYS A 107 1.32 -7.06 1.51
N TYR A 108 2.54 -6.72 1.94
CA TYR A 108 2.75 -6.10 3.24
C TYR A 108 2.15 -4.70 3.34
N ARG A 109 2.13 -3.93 2.24
CA ARG A 109 1.42 -2.63 2.18
C ARG A 109 -0.07 -2.82 2.45
N THR A 110 -0.71 -3.82 1.83
CA THR A 110 -2.13 -4.14 2.06
C THR A 110 -2.39 -4.53 3.51
N LEU A 111 -1.55 -5.40 4.09
CA LEU A 111 -1.62 -5.77 5.51
C LEU A 111 -1.55 -4.53 6.41
N ALA A 112 -0.55 -3.68 6.21
CA ALA A 112 -0.37 -2.46 6.98
C ALA A 112 -1.57 -1.51 6.82
N LYS A 113 -2.12 -1.36 5.60
CA LYS A 113 -3.31 -0.54 5.34
C LYS A 113 -4.53 -1.03 6.13
N VAL A 114 -4.80 -2.35 6.11
CA VAL A 114 -5.94 -2.92 6.85
C VAL A 114 -5.77 -2.74 8.35
N LYS A 115 -4.56 -2.95 8.87
CA LYS A 115 -4.27 -2.75 10.29
C LYS A 115 -4.38 -1.29 10.72
N ASP A 116 -3.90 -0.36 9.89
CA ASP A 116 -4.04 1.09 10.10
C ASP A 116 -5.53 1.50 10.13
N ALA A 117 -6.31 1.04 9.16
CA ALA A 117 -7.72 1.36 9.07
C ALA A 117 -8.53 0.76 10.25
N ALA A 118 -8.17 -0.44 10.73
CA ALA A 118 -8.78 -1.06 11.90
C ALA A 118 -8.54 -0.27 13.20
N LEU A 119 -7.45 0.52 13.31
CA LEU A 119 -7.22 1.40 14.45
C LEU A 119 -8.23 2.56 14.50
N GLY A 120 -8.72 3.03 13.35
CA GLY A 120 -9.69 4.13 13.26
C GLY A 120 -11.09 3.82 13.83
N PHE A 121 -11.47 2.54 13.94
CA PHE A 121 -12.81 2.13 14.42
C PHE A 121 -12.94 1.98 15.93
N ARG A 122 -11.82 1.90 16.66
CA ARG A 122 -11.82 1.59 18.10
C ARG A 122 -11.70 2.88 18.91
N LYS A 123 -12.49 2.98 20.00
CA LYS A 123 -12.51 4.17 20.86
C LYS A 123 -11.10 4.43 21.39
N ARG A 124 -10.57 5.64 21.18
CA ARG A 124 -9.34 6.13 21.82
C ARG A 124 -9.52 6.08 23.33
N ASN A 125 -9.01 5.04 23.97
CA ASN A 125 -8.69 5.10 25.38
C ASN A 125 -7.21 5.51 25.50
N ARG A 126 -6.84 6.23 26.57
CA ARG A 126 -5.50 6.81 26.75
C ARG A 126 -4.36 5.78 26.78
N TYR A 127 -4.67 4.49 26.94
CA TYR A 127 -3.71 3.38 27.08
C TYR A 127 -3.78 2.33 25.97
N GLY A 128 -4.70 2.48 25.02
CA GLY A 128 -5.03 1.47 24.01
C GLY A 128 -5.66 0.19 24.60
N THR A 129 -6.61 -0.44 23.90
CA THR A 129 -6.96 -1.84 24.23
C THR A 129 -5.82 -2.77 23.81
N PHE A 130 -5.70 -3.97 24.41
CA PHE A 130 -4.71 -4.97 23.99
C PHE A 130 -4.76 -5.24 22.48
N ALA A 131 -5.97 -5.26 21.91
CA ALA A 131 -6.20 -5.44 20.49
C ALA A 131 -5.71 -4.25 19.65
N GLU A 132 -5.75 -3.01 20.15
CA GLU A 132 -5.18 -1.83 19.48
C GLU A 132 -3.66 -1.84 19.50
N LEU A 133 -3.07 -2.18 20.65
CA LEU A 133 -1.60 -2.33 20.75
C LEU A 133 -1.08 -3.41 19.81
N LYS A 134 -1.79 -4.54 19.74
CA LYS A 134 -1.50 -5.61 18.78
C LYS A 134 -1.60 -5.12 17.34
N ASN A 135 -2.69 -4.47 16.95
CA ASN A 135 -2.85 -3.93 15.59
C ASN A 135 -1.78 -2.89 15.24
N ARG A 136 -1.36 -2.05 16.22
CA ARG A 136 -0.30 -1.06 16.02
C ARG A 136 1.05 -1.72 15.76
N ALA A 137 1.38 -2.76 16.53
CA ALA A 137 2.59 -3.55 16.33
C ALA A 137 2.59 -4.24 14.96
N GLU A 138 1.49 -4.92 14.60
CA GLU A 138 1.34 -5.60 13.31
C GLU A 138 1.40 -4.62 12.13
N ARG A 139 0.80 -3.42 12.27
CA ARG A 139 0.88 -2.35 11.28
C ARG A 139 2.32 -1.87 11.07
N LEU A 140 3.08 -1.71 12.15
CA LEU A 140 4.48 -1.29 12.08
C LEU A 140 5.33 -2.37 11.41
N GLU A 141 5.20 -3.63 11.85
CA GLU A 141 5.92 -4.76 11.29
C GLU A 141 5.63 -4.92 9.79
N ALA A 142 4.35 -4.89 9.39
CA ALA A 142 3.98 -4.95 7.99
C ALA A 142 4.54 -3.76 7.19
N SER A 143 4.55 -2.56 7.76
CA SER A 143 5.15 -1.38 7.11
C SER A 143 6.66 -1.54 6.90
N GLU A 144 7.38 -2.08 7.89
CA GLU A 144 8.82 -2.35 7.79
C GLU A 144 9.14 -3.42 6.74
N GLN A 145 8.36 -4.51 6.71
CA GLN A 145 8.52 -5.56 5.70
C GLN A 145 8.22 -5.05 4.29
N SER A 146 7.18 -4.21 4.13
CA SER A 146 6.86 -3.57 2.85
C SER A 146 8.00 -2.69 2.38
N LEU A 147 8.53 -1.82 3.25
CA LEU A 147 9.66 -0.95 2.93
C LEU A 147 10.93 -1.76 2.58
N LYS A 148 11.22 -2.83 3.31
CA LYS A 148 12.34 -3.72 3.03
C LYS A 148 12.22 -4.35 1.64
N ALA A 149 11.05 -4.89 1.31
CA ALA A 149 10.80 -5.51 0.01
C ALA A 149 10.90 -4.50 -1.14
N TYR A 150 10.34 -3.30 -0.97
CA TYR A 150 10.48 -2.23 -1.96
C TYR A 150 11.92 -1.74 -2.12
N ASN A 151 12.69 -1.64 -1.05
CA ASN A 151 14.10 -1.23 -1.15
C ASN A 151 14.92 -2.26 -1.94
N LEU A 152 14.71 -3.57 -1.70
CA LEU A 152 15.33 -4.62 -2.50
C LEU A 152 14.92 -4.53 -3.98
N ALA A 153 13.62 -4.33 -4.26
CA ALA A 153 13.15 -4.13 -5.62
C ALA A 153 13.80 -2.91 -6.30
N ARG A 154 13.94 -1.80 -5.56
CA ARG A 154 14.53 -0.54 -6.09
C ARG A 154 16.02 -0.65 -6.35
N GLU A 155 16.75 -1.37 -5.50
CA GLU A 155 18.17 -1.62 -5.68
C GLU A 155 18.41 -2.42 -6.97
N VAL A 156 17.68 -3.53 -7.16
CA VAL A 156 17.77 -4.33 -8.38
C VAL A 156 17.31 -3.52 -9.60
N ALA A 157 16.22 -2.77 -9.49
CA ALA A 157 15.67 -1.99 -10.61
C ALA A 157 16.63 -0.87 -11.07
N THR A 158 17.22 -0.13 -10.13
CA THR A 158 18.13 0.99 -10.47
C THR A 158 19.40 0.48 -11.16
N GLY A 159 19.92 -0.68 -10.76
CA GLY A 159 21.14 -1.25 -11.32
C GLY A 159 20.97 -1.99 -12.64
N ASN A 160 19.76 -2.49 -12.94
CA ASN A 160 19.57 -3.46 -14.03
C ASN A 160 18.46 -3.10 -15.04
N LEU A 161 17.53 -2.19 -14.70
CA LEU A 161 16.39 -1.87 -15.55
C LEU A 161 16.46 -0.42 -16.04
N CYS A 162 16.22 -0.20 -17.33
CA CYS A 162 16.11 1.13 -17.94
C CYS A 162 14.98 1.96 -17.26
N PRO A 163 15.11 3.29 -17.11
CA PRO A 163 14.04 4.15 -16.56
C PRO A 163 12.67 4.02 -17.22
N THR A 164 12.62 3.64 -18.51
CA THR A 164 11.37 3.42 -19.27
C THR A 164 10.80 2.02 -19.11
N ASN A 165 11.48 1.12 -18.39
CA ASN A 165 10.99 -0.23 -18.14
C ASN A 165 9.67 -0.16 -17.31
N PRO A 166 8.59 -0.81 -17.77
CA PRO A 166 7.29 -0.71 -17.11
C PRO A 166 7.27 -1.29 -15.69
N ILE A 167 8.10 -2.30 -15.39
CA ILE A 167 8.22 -2.87 -14.03
C ILE A 167 8.88 -1.84 -13.10
N ARG A 168 9.92 -1.14 -13.57
CA ARG A 168 10.58 -0.07 -12.79
C ARG A 168 9.64 1.10 -12.50
N LEU A 169 8.83 1.50 -13.49
CA LEU A 169 7.83 2.56 -13.32
C LEU A 169 6.68 2.14 -12.39
N ALA A 170 6.17 0.91 -12.53
CA ALA A 170 5.18 0.33 -11.63
C ALA A 170 5.68 0.26 -10.18
N LEU A 171 6.97 -0.03 -9.99
CA LEU A 171 7.60 0.01 -8.66
C LEU A 171 7.60 1.43 -8.10
N ALA A 172 8.03 2.43 -8.88
CA ALA A 172 8.05 3.82 -8.44
C ALA A 172 6.65 4.31 -8.06
N LEU A 173 5.63 3.95 -8.85
CA LEU A 173 4.22 4.22 -8.57
C LEU A 173 3.78 3.58 -7.24
N ASN A 174 4.10 2.30 -7.02
CA ASN A 174 3.73 1.62 -5.78
C ASN A 174 4.43 2.19 -4.54
N VAL A 175 5.71 2.54 -4.66
CA VAL A 175 6.53 3.11 -3.60
C VAL A 175 6.08 4.53 -3.26
N SER A 176 5.84 5.39 -4.24
CA SER A 176 5.36 6.76 -3.98
C SER A 176 4.02 6.73 -3.25
N GLY A 177 3.08 5.88 -3.69
CA GLY A 177 1.79 5.70 -3.01
C GLY A 177 1.92 5.15 -1.58
N PHE A 178 2.92 4.30 -1.32
CA PHE A 178 3.23 3.81 0.03
C PHE A 178 3.76 4.92 0.94
N PHE A 179 4.70 5.75 0.47
CA PHE A 179 5.21 6.89 1.23
C PHE A 179 4.13 7.92 1.52
N TYR A 180 3.26 8.18 0.54
CA TYR A 180 2.19 9.17 0.67
C TYR A 180 1.16 8.70 1.71
N ARG A 181 0.56 7.53 1.51
CA ARG A 181 -0.60 7.10 2.30
C ARG A 181 -0.24 6.42 3.63
N LEU A 182 0.83 5.63 3.67
CA LEU A 182 1.10 4.78 4.84
C LEU A 182 2.17 5.36 5.75
N LEU A 183 3.24 5.92 5.18
CA LEU A 183 4.29 6.59 5.95
C LEU A 183 4.04 8.08 6.18
N ARG A 184 2.93 8.62 5.68
CA ARG A 184 2.54 10.04 5.84
C ARG A 184 3.69 11.00 5.52
N SER A 185 4.41 10.67 4.44
CA SER A 185 5.59 11.41 3.99
C SER A 185 5.34 11.93 2.56
N PRO A 186 4.39 12.88 2.38
CA PRO A 186 3.95 13.33 1.05
C PRO A 186 5.08 13.96 0.25
N GLU A 187 5.99 14.69 0.89
CA GLU A 187 7.15 15.27 0.22
C GLU A 187 8.05 14.18 -0.39
N ARG A 188 8.35 13.13 0.38
CA ARG A 188 9.15 12.01 -0.10
C ARG A 188 8.45 11.24 -1.22
N ALA A 189 7.14 11.05 -1.12
CA ALA A 189 6.34 10.42 -2.17
C ALA A 189 6.39 11.21 -3.48
N TYR A 190 6.23 12.53 -3.39
CA TYR A 190 6.30 13.45 -4.50
C TYR A 190 7.66 13.39 -5.21
N GLN A 191 8.76 13.47 -4.46
CA GLN A 191 10.11 13.40 -5.02
C GLN A 191 10.35 12.06 -5.75
N ILE A 192 9.88 10.94 -5.18
CA ILE A 192 10.01 9.62 -5.82
C ILE A 192 9.25 9.57 -7.15
N ALA A 193 8.00 10.04 -7.18
CA ALA A 193 7.19 10.04 -8.39
C ALA A 193 7.76 11.00 -9.46
N LYS A 194 8.16 12.21 -9.06
CA LYS A 194 8.74 13.23 -9.94
C LYS A 194 10.06 12.76 -10.55
N GLN A 195 10.94 12.18 -9.73
CA GLN A 195 12.21 11.64 -10.21
C GLN A 195 11.98 10.52 -11.23
N ALA A 196 11.13 9.54 -10.91
CA ALA A 196 10.88 8.41 -11.81
C ALA A 196 10.29 8.86 -13.16
N LEU A 197 9.38 9.84 -13.15
CA LEU A 197 8.80 10.40 -14.36
C LEU A 197 9.87 11.16 -15.18
N GLY A 198 10.65 12.04 -14.55
CA GLY A 198 11.68 12.82 -15.22
C GLY A 198 12.81 11.95 -15.80
N ASP A 199 13.24 10.91 -15.07
CA ASP A 199 14.23 9.95 -15.55
C ASP A 199 13.72 9.21 -16.82
N ALA A 200 12.44 8.83 -16.84
CA ALA A 200 11.83 8.16 -17.98
C ALA A 200 11.60 9.10 -19.17
N GLU A 201 11.18 10.34 -18.94
CA GLU A 201 11.04 11.36 -19.99
C GLU A 201 12.39 11.67 -20.64
N SER A 202 13.44 11.87 -19.84
CA SER A 202 14.80 12.13 -20.34
C SER A 202 15.34 10.98 -21.19
N GLU A 203 15.10 9.74 -20.76
CA GLU A 203 15.49 8.55 -21.52
C GLU A 203 14.74 8.45 -22.86
N LEU A 204 13.42 8.71 -22.87
CA LEU A 204 12.62 8.70 -24.11
C LEU A 204 13.03 9.80 -25.10
N GLU A 205 13.42 10.97 -24.61
CA GLU A 205 13.96 12.05 -25.44
C GLU A 205 15.31 11.66 -26.05
N SER A 206 16.19 11.01 -25.26
CA SER A 206 17.51 10.59 -25.70
C SER A 206 17.49 9.46 -26.74
N VAL A 207 16.49 8.57 -26.71
CA VAL A 207 16.39 7.45 -27.67
C VAL A 207 16.01 7.92 -29.09
N GLY A 208 15.60 9.19 -29.27
CA GLY A 208 15.49 9.84 -30.57
C GLY A 208 14.27 9.39 -31.39
N GLY A 209 13.24 10.23 -31.44
CA GLY A 209 12.18 10.20 -32.47
C GLY A 209 11.15 9.07 -32.41
N ASP A 210 11.49 7.88 -31.92
CA ASP A 210 10.55 6.76 -31.74
C ASP A 210 9.89 6.77 -30.35
N SER A 211 9.31 7.91 -29.97
CA SER A 211 8.28 7.95 -28.89
C SER A 211 7.13 6.95 -29.15
N LYS A 212 6.98 6.48 -30.40
CA LYS A 212 6.12 5.36 -30.80
C LYS A 212 6.61 3.98 -30.33
N ALA A 213 7.90 3.78 -30.06
CA ALA A 213 8.48 2.50 -29.61
C ALA A 213 8.34 2.27 -28.09
N ALA A 214 8.04 3.30 -27.30
CA ALA A 214 7.70 3.11 -25.90
C ALA A 214 6.44 2.24 -25.79
N SER A 215 6.56 1.11 -25.10
CA SER A 215 5.46 0.18 -24.87
C SER A 215 4.25 0.92 -24.28
N MET A 216 3.04 0.50 -24.67
CA MET A 216 1.78 1.04 -24.12
C MET A 216 1.83 1.10 -22.59
N HIS A 217 2.34 0.05 -21.95
CA HIS A 217 2.49 -0.02 -20.49
C HIS A 217 3.40 1.05 -19.90
N THR A 218 4.49 1.41 -20.59
CA THR A 218 5.38 2.49 -20.15
C THR A 218 4.62 3.82 -20.14
N LYS A 219 3.82 4.09 -21.18
CA LYS A 219 3.01 5.31 -21.29
C LYS A 219 1.93 5.37 -20.23
N ASP A 220 1.26 4.26 -19.96
CA ASP A 220 0.23 4.16 -18.92
C ASP A 220 0.81 4.49 -17.54
N PHE A 221 1.92 3.85 -17.15
CA PHE A 221 2.54 4.12 -15.84
C PHE A 221 3.07 5.55 -15.71
N MET A 222 3.62 6.13 -16.77
CA MET A 222 4.00 7.55 -16.78
C MET A 222 2.77 8.46 -16.65
N GLY A 223 1.65 8.12 -17.30
CA GLY A 223 0.37 8.81 -17.15
C GLY A 223 -0.10 8.81 -15.69
N LEU A 224 -0.17 7.65 -15.06
CA LEU A 224 -0.55 7.51 -13.65
C LEU A 224 0.37 8.30 -12.70
N LEU A 225 1.68 8.36 -12.99
CA LEU A 225 2.60 9.21 -12.24
C LEU A 225 2.29 10.71 -12.41
N ARG A 226 1.95 11.16 -13.63
CA ARG A 226 1.52 12.55 -13.88
C ARG A 226 0.24 12.88 -13.14
N ASP A 227 -0.75 12.00 -13.19
CA ASP A 227 -2.04 12.18 -12.52
C ASP A 227 -1.86 12.34 -11.01
N ARG A 228 -1.02 11.50 -10.39
CA ARG A 228 -0.69 11.61 -8.96
C ARG A 228 0.04 12.91 -8.61
N LEU A 229 1.01 13.32 -9.42
CA LEU A 229 1.73 14.57 -9.18
C LEU A 229 0.80 15.78 -9.31
N ALA A 230 -0.12 15.78 -10.28
CA ALA A 230 -1.13 16.82 -10.44
C ALA A 230 -2.07 16.88 -9.23
N LEU A 231 -2.56 15.72 -8.78
CA LEU A 231 -3.39 15.62 -7.58
C LEU A 231 -2.67 16.19 -6.35
N TRP A 232 -1.44 15.75 -6.08
CA TRP A 232 -0.69 16.19 -4.89
C TRP A 232 -0.25 17.66 -4.95
N ASN A 233 -0.05 18.23 -6.14
CA ASN A 233 0.17 19.66 -6.29
C ASN A 233 -1.11 20.44 -5.94
N SER A 234 -2.27 19.98 -6.42
CA SER A 234 -3.56 20.63 -6.10
C SER A 234 -3.88 20.61 -4.61
N GLU A 235 -3.51 19.52 -3.91
CA GLU A 235 -3.67 19.41 -2.45
C GLU A 235 -2.74 20.37 -1.69
N LYS A 236 -1.51 20.58 -2.17
CA LYS A 236 -0.57 21.56 -1.60
C LYS A 236 -1.05 23.00 -1.79
N GLU A 237 -1.60 23.32 -2.95
CA GLU A 237 -2.10 24.67 -3.28
C GLU A 237 -3.37 25.02 -2.49
N ASN A 238 -4.20 24.01 -2.18
CA ASN A 238 -5.42 24.20 -1.40
C ASN A 238 -5.20 24.31 0.12
N GLY A 239 -3.94 24.27 0.61
CA GLY A 239 -3.60 24.57 2.01
C GLY A 239 -4.13 23.57 3.05
N ASN A 240 -4.56 22.37 2.65
CA ASN A 240 -5.02 21.34 3.59
C ASN A 240 -3.82 20.67 4.31
N ASP A 241 -3.27 21.37 5.29
CA ASP A 241 -2.42 20.82 6.37
C ASP A 241 -3.29 20.40 7.57
N GLU A 242 -4.44 19.77 7.31
CA GLU A 242 -5.25 19.12 8.35
C GLU A 242 -5.07 17.61 8.27
N GLY A 243 -4.70 17.02 9.41
CA GLY A 243 -4.32 15.62 9.56
C GLY A 243 -5.30 14.65 8.91
N ILE A 244 -4.76 13.57 8.34
CA ILE A 244 -5.51 12.60 7.54
C ILE A 244 -6.76 12.09 8.27
N GLY A 245 -7.88 12.74 7.98
CA GLY A 245 -9.22 12.20 8.14
C GLY A 245 -9.44 11.15 7.07
N ILE A 246 -9.92 9.98 7.48
CA ILE A 246 -10.36 8.91 6.59
C ILE A 246 -11.63 9.42 5.88
N GLY A 247 -11.45 10.25 4.86
CA GLY A 247 -12.46 10.71 3.92
C GLY A 247 -12.28 9.96 2.60
N HIS A 248 -13.18 9.02 2.34
CA HIS A 248 -13.19 8.19 1.14
C HIS A 248 -13.31 9.01 -0.15
N LYS A 249 -12.22 9.13 -0.89
CA LYS A 249 -12.19 9.07 -2.37
C LYS A 249 -11.22 7.96 -2.81
N ASP A 250 -11.43 6.75 -2.32
CA ASP A 250 -10.72 5.56 -2.80
C ASP A 250 -11.49 4.94 -3.97
N ALA A 251 -11.39 5.56 -5.15
CA ALA A 251 -11.89 4.99 -6.40
C ALA A 251 -10.78 4.43 -7.32
N GLU A 252 -9.50 4.72 -7.11
CA GLU A 252 -8.51 4.45 -8.18
C GLU A 252 -7.34 3.51 -7.85
N ASP A 253 -7.04 3.23 -6.58
CA ASP A 253 -5.74 2.61 -6.24
C ASP A 253 -5.64 1.08 -6.41
N THR A 254 -6.68 0.44 -6.93
CA THR A 254 -6.70 -1.03 -7.13
C THR A 254 -6.83 -1.43 -8.61
N THR A 255 -7.38 -0.54 -9.44
CA THR A 255 -7.50 -0.73 -10.89
C THR A 255 -6.23 -0.44 -11.69
N GLU A 256 -5.20 0.14 -11.07
CA GLU A 256 -3.97 0.55 -11.78
C GLU A 256 -3.01 -0.62 -12.05
N SER A 257 -2.98 -1.66 -11.20
CA SER A 257 -2.15 -2.84 -11.48
C SER A 257 -2.85 -3.88 -12.37
N SER A 258 -4.17 -3.82 -12.54
CA SER A 258 -4.93 -4.71 -13.43
C SER A 258 -4.96 -4.21 -14.87
N LYS A 259 -4.96 -2.88 -15.10
CA LYS A 259 -4.86 -2.30 -16.45
C LYS A 259 -3.53 -2.61 -17.14
N ALA A 260 -2.47 -2.88 -16.38
CA ALA A 260 -1.16 -3.25 -16.91
C ALA A 260 -1.13 -4.62 -17.61
N ASP A 261 -2.15 -5.48 -17.41
CA ASP A 261 -2.19 -6.79 -18.06
C ASP A 261 -3.43 -6.97 -18.98
N GLU A 262 -4.18 -5.90 -19.26
CA GLU A 262 -5.37 -5.96 -20.11
C GLU A 262 -5.07 -5.56 -21.57
N GLN A 263 -5.68 -6.34 -22.47
CA GLN A 263 -5.83 -6.15 -23.92
C GLN A 263 -4.62 -6.37 -24.85
N GLN A 264 -4.45 -7.64 -25.24
CA GLN A 264 -4.48 -7.97 -26.67
C GLN A 264 -5.89 -8.46 -27.04
N GLN A 265 -6.47 -7.77 -28.02
CA GLN A 265 -7.68 -8.03 -28.83
C GLN A 265 -9.00 -7.27 -28.52
N SER A 266 -9.33 -6.49 -29.55
CA SER A 266 -10.61 -6.04 -30.13
C SER A 266 -11.35 -4.81 -29.59
N ASP A 267 -11.61 -3.92 -30.55
CA ASP A 267 -12.44 -2.72 -30.56
C ASP A 267 -13.87 -2.92 -30.03
N ASP A 268 -14.38 -1.95 -29.27
CA ASP A 268 -15.58 -1.12 -29.53
C ASP A 268 -16.14 -0.49 -28.22
N ARG A 269 -16.21 0.85 -28.19
CA ARG A 269 -17.10 1.76 -27.43
C ARG A 269 -17.24 1.63 -25.89
N VAL A 270 -17.19 2.77 -25.20
CA VAL A 270 -18.41 3.51 -24.73
C VAL A 270 -17.98 4.75 -23.91
N MET A 271 -18.40 5.91 -24.42
CA MET A 271 -18.50 7.18 -23.69
C MET A 271 -19.69 7.13 -22.73
N GLY A 272 -19.53 7.67 -21.52
CA GLY A 272 -20.66 8.07 -20.67
C GLY A 272 -20.60 7.55 -19.24
N HIS A 273 -19.81 8.19 -18.36
CA HIS A 273 -19.94 8.00 -16.92
C HIS A 273 -19.57 9.23 -16.05
N GLU A 274 -19.45 10.43 -16.63
CA GLU A 274 -19.04 11.64 -15.89
C GLU A 274 -20.18 12.43 -15.25
N GLU A 275 -21.45 12.12 -15.49
CA GLU A 275 -22.56 13.01 -15.11
C GLU A 275 -23.37 12.64 -13.85
N LYS A 276 -22.88 11.75 -12.97
CA LYS A 276 -23.64 11.37 -11.75
C LYS A 276 -22.94 11.59 -10.40
N LEU A 277 -21.93 12.46 -10.32
CA LEU A 277 -21.13 12.66 -9.11
C LEU A 277 -21.31 14.03 -8.39
N LYS A 278 -22.30 14.84 -8.77
CA LYS A 278 -22.44 16.22 -8.26
C LYS A 278 -23.45 16.46 -7.13
N GLU A 279 -23.93 15.44 -6.40
CA GLU A 279 -25.05 15.67 -5.46
C GLU A 279 -24.90 15.09 -4.04
N ALA A 280 -23.68 14.99 -3.49
CA ALA A 280 -23.49 14.47 -2.13
C ALA A 280 -22.47 15.22 -1.26
N GLU A 281 -22.36 16.55 -1.41
CA GLU A 281 -21.60 17.40 -0.48
C GLU A 281 -22.54 18.20 0.42
N GLN A 282 -22.57 17.84 1.71
CA GLN A 282 -22.70 18.74 2.87
C GLN A 282 -22.76 17.89 4.16
N LEU A 283 -21.84 18.14 5.12
CA LEU A 283 -21.99 18.09 6.60
C LEU A 283 -20.59 18.10 7.32
N PRO A 284 -20.50 18.47 8.62
CA PRO A 284 -19.67 19.61 9.09
C PRO A 284 -18.35 19.25 9.82
N GLU A 285 -17.51 20.28 9.91
CA GLU A 285 -16.16 20.38 10.51
C GLU A 285 -16.09 20.06 12.03
N ILE A 286 -14.95 19.51 12.48
CA ILE A 286 -14.57 19.34 13.89
C ILE A 286 -13.14 19.85 14.07
N SER A 287 -12.97 20.81 14.98
CA SER A 287 -11.78 21.64 15.22
C SER A 287 -10.55 20.92 15.81
N ASP A 288 -9.38 21.45 15.47
CA ASP A 288 -8.03 21.02 15.84
C ASP A 288 -7.61 21.29 17.29
N GLU A 289 -7.18 20.24 17.99
CA GLU A 289 -6.18 20.28 19.06
C GLU A 289 -5.49 18.90 19.11
N ASP A 290 -4.26 18.72 18.60
CA ASP A 290 -3.38 17.57 18.96
C ASP A 290 -1.94 17.64 18.34
N ASP A 291 -1.23 18.77 18.48
CA ASP A 291 0.20 18.89 18.09
C ASP A 291 1.19 18.55 19.24
N ASP A 292 0.71 18.08 20.40
CA ASP A 292 1.55 17.96 21.61
C ASP A 292 2.19 16.58 21.86
N MET A 293 1.86 15.56 21.05
CA MET A 293 2.36 14.19 21.31
C MET A 293 3.85 14.01 20.95
N TYR A 294 4.36 14.73 19.95
CA TYR A 294 5.76 14.60 19.50
C TYR A 294 6.76 15.38 20.36
N ARG A 295 6.31 16.36 21.17
CA ARG A 295 7.18 17.10 22.10
C ARG A 295 7.40 16.41 23.44
N MET A 296 6.46 15.57 23.89
CA MET A 296 6.55 14.89 25.20
C MET A 296 7.55 13.73 25.25
N ALA A 297 8.02 13.22 24.11
CA ALA A 297 8.97 12.10 24.05
C ALA A 297 10.39 12.43 24.54
N ARG A 298 10.70 13.69 24.92
CA ARG A 298 12.00 14.08 25.49
C ARG A 298 12.00 14.40 26.99
N CYS A 299 10.84 14.38 27.67
CA CYS A 299 10.77 14.76 29.08
C CYS A 299 9.98 13.73 29.90
N THR A 300 10.61 12.63 30.28
CA THR A 300 10.31 11.95 31.56
C THR A 300 11.49 11.06 31.93
N SER A 301 12.55 11.65 32.50
CA SER A 301 13.55 10.88 33.21
C SER A 301 12.92 10.24 34.43
N GLY A 302 13.14 8.93 34.58
CA GLY A 302 12.73 8.05 35.65
C GLY A 302 12.20 8.65 36.95
N LYS A 303 10.98 8.27 37.29
CA LYS A 303 10.55 7.61 38.55
C LYS A 303 9.03 7.42 38.44
N ASN A 304 8.53 6.22 38.73
CA ASN A 304 7.11 5.78 38.66
C ASN A 304 6.65 5.08 37.37
N MET A 305 7.43 4.12 36.86
CA MET A 305 6.90 3.11 35.94
C MET A 305 6.41 1.88 36.70
N THR A 306 5.19 1.43 36.38
CA THR A 306 4.63 0.14 36.81
C THR A 306 5.47 -1.03 36.28
N ARG A 307 5.37 -2.21 36.90
CA ARG A 307 6.14 -3.41 36.50
C ARG A 307 5.91 -3.79 35.03
N THR A 308 4.68 -3.63 34.53
CA THR A 308 4.31 -3.88 33.12
C THR A 308 4.93 -2.85 32.18
N GLN A 309 4.95 -1.57 32.55
CA GLN A 309 5.58 -0.52 31.75
C GLN A 309 7.10 -0.71 31.65
N ARG A 310 7.76 -1.18 32.72
CA ARG A 310 9.20 -1.53 32.67
C ARG A 310 9.51 -2.70 31.75
N LEU A 311 8.64 -3.73 31.73
CA LEU A 311 8.81 -4.88 30.83
C LEU A 311 8.69 -4.47 29.36
N ILE A 312 7.77 -3.56 29.04
CA ILE A 312 7.59 -3.01 27.69
C ILE A 312 8.79 -2.13 27.31
N TRP A 313 9.26 -1.26 28.20
CA TRP A 313 10.46 -0.44 27.98
C TRP A 313 11.71 -1.30 27.74
N CYS A 314 11.92 -2.33 28.58
CA CYS A 314 13.04 -3.28 28.40
C CYS A 314 12.90 -4.17 27.17
N ALA A 315 11.71 -4.33 26.59
CA ALA A 315 11.52 -5.03 25.31
C ALA A 315 11.86 -4.11 24.12
N LEU A 316 11.49 -2.83 24.20
CA LEU A 316 11.79 -1.83 23.18
C LEU A 316 13.28 -1.47 23.13
N ASP A 317 13.94 -1.35 24.28
CA ASP A 317 15.37 -0.99 24.38
C ASP A 317 16.32 -2.14 23.94
N ARG A 318 15.83 -3.38 23.97
CA ARG A 318 16.53 -4.55 23.41
C ARG A 318 16.49 -4.62 21.89
N CYS A 319 15.52 -3.96 21.24
CA CYS A 319 15.48 -3.85 19.79
C CYS A 319 16.41 -2.76 19.24
N THR A 320 16.83 -1.79 20.05
CA THR A 320 17.65 -0.65 19.61
C THR A 320 19.14 -0.80 19.91
N THR A 321 19.55 -1.76 20.73
CA THR A 321 20.96 -1.92 21.16
C THR A 321 21.63 -3.20 20.66
N LYS A 322 21.68 -3.40 19.33
CA LYS A 322 22.80 -4.16 18.74
C LYS A 322 24.02 -3.23 18.69
N LYS A 323 24.82 -3.24 19.76
CA LYS A 323 26.13 -2.60 19.79
C LYS A 323 27.01 -3.19 18.67
N VAL A 324 27.44 -2.33 17.75
CA VAL A 324 28.60 -2.59 16.88
C VAL A 324 29.83 -2.69 17.80
N PRO A 325 30.61 -3.79 17.78
CA PRO A 325 31.86 -3.84 18.52
C PRO A 325 32.88 -2.94 17.82
N LYS A 326 33.51 -2.05 18.59
CA LYS A 326 34.66 -1.27 18.11
C LYS A 326 35.89 -2.17 18.08
N MET A 327 36.44 -2.40 16.89
CA MET A 327 37.86 -2.41 16.59
C MET A 327 38.04 -1.85 15.18
#